data_AF-W5P6Y9-F1
#
_entry.id   AF-W5P6Y9-F1
#
_cell.length_a   1.000
_cell.length_b   1.000
_cell.length_c   1.000
_cell.angle_alpha   90.00
_cell.angle_beta   90.00
_cell.angle_gamma   90.00
#
_symmetry.space_group_name_H-M   'P 1'
#
loop_
_entity.id
_entity.type
_entity.pdbx_description
1 polymer ?
#
loop_
_entity_poly.entity_id
_entity_poly.type
_entity_poly.pdbx_seq_one_letter_code
_entity_poly.pdbx_strand_id
1 'polypeptide(L)' 'GECKSFKEKFMKCLRDNNFENALCRNESKEYLECRMERQLMAQEPLEKLGFGDLIGGKSDKN' A
#
# COMPACT_ATOMS: atom_id res chain seq x y z
N GLY A 1 -0.75 -14.19 10.74
CA GLY A 1 0.31 -13.41 10.08
C GLY A 1 0.13 -11.97 10.46
N GLU A 2 1.21 -11.28 10.81
CA GLU A 2 1.14 -9.99 11.49
C GLU A 2 0.53 -8.85 10.65
N CYS A 3 0.68 -8.90 9.32
CA CYS A 3 0.06 -7.94 8.39
C CYS A 3 -1.13 -8.54 7.63
N LYS A 4 -1.81 -9.54 8.20
CA LYS A 4 -2.91 -10.25 7.54
C LYS A 4 -4.08 -9.32 7.18
N SER A 5 -4.47 -8.43 8.09
CA SER A 5 -5.60 -7.50 7.85
C SER A 5 -5.34 -6.56 6.66
N PHE A 6 -4.12 -6.03 6.54
CA PHE A 6 -3.72 -5.18 5.42
C PHE A 6 -3.66 -5.98 4.11
N LYS A 7 -3.13 -7.20 4.14
CA LYS A 7 -3.17 -8.12 2.99
C LYS A 7 -4.60 -8.38 2.54
N GLU A 8 -5.51 -8.67 3.47
CA GLU A 8 -6.91 -8.95 3.14
C GLU A 8 -7.61 -7.73 2.53
N LYS A 9 -7.32 -6.53 3.04
CA LYS A 9 -7.81 -5.25 2.49
C LYS A 9 -7.31 -5.02 1.06
N PHE A 10 -6.01 -5.22 0.81
CA PHE A 10 -5.42 -5.13 -0.53
C PHE A 10 -6.02 -6.17 -1.49
N MET A 11 -6.11 -7.44 -1.05
CA MET A 11 -6.69 -8.51 -1.85
C MET A 11 -8.19 -8.31 -2.11
N LYS A 12 -8.92 -7.72 -1.17
CA LYS A 12 -10.31 -7.32 -1.38
C LYS A 12 -10.41 -6.24 -2.45
N CYS A 13 -9.61 -5.18 -2.34
CA CYS A 13 -9.56 -4.13 -3.35
C CYS A 13 -9.26 -4.71 -4.74
N LEU A 14 -8.26 -5.60 -4.85
CA LEU A 14 -7.96 -6.25 -6.13
C LEU A 14 -9.17 -7.00 -6.68
N ARG A 15 -9.84 -7.82 -5.87
CA ARG A 15 -11.03 -8.54 -6.33
C ARG A 15 -12.16 -7.62 -6.78
N ASP A 16 -12.37 -6.51 -6.06
CA ASP A 16 -13.43 -5.55 -6.38
C ASP A 16 -13.11 -4.73 -7.64
N ASN A 17 -11.82 -4.59 -7.98
CA ASN A 17 -11.33 -3.79 -9.10
C ASN A 17 -10.72 -4.65 -10.23
N ASN A 18 -11.18 -5.89 -10.43
CA ASN A 18 -10.69 -6.79 -11.48
C ASN A 18 -9.16 -6.98 -11.52
N PHE A 19 -8.54 -6.99 -10.35
CA PHE A 19 -7.10 -7.13 -10.12
C PHE A 19 -6.25 -5.97 -10.66
N GLU A 20 -6.86 -4.82 -10.91
CA GLU A 20 -6.16 -3.59 -11.28
C GLU A 20 -5.39 -3.00 -10.09
N ASN A 21 -4.08 -3.26 -10.06
CA ASN A 21 -3.19 -2.82 -8.98
C ASN A 21 -3.15 -1.29 -8.84
N ALA A 22 -3.29 -0.56 -9.95
CA ALA A 22 -3.27 0.90 -9.99
C ALA A 22 -4.42 1.54 -9.19
N LEU A 23 -5.55 0.82 -9.02
CA LEU A 23 -6.69 1.29 -8.22
C LEU A 23 -6.53 0.98 -6.73
N CYS A 24 -5.63 0.04 -6.39
CA CYS A 24 -5.43 -0.47 -5.03
C CYS A 24 -4.07 -0.05 -4.44
N ARG A 25 -3.48 1.04 -4.95
CA ARG A 25 -2.15 1.48 -4.54
C ARG A 25 -2.10 1.89 -3.07
N ASN A 26 -3.18 2.45 -2.54
CA ASN A 26 -3.28 2.82 -1.13
C ASN A 26 -3.21 1.59 -0.22
N GLU A 27 -4.01 0.56 -0.51
CA GLU A 27 -4.05 -0.68 0.25
C GLU A 27 -2.73 -1.46 0.12
N SER A 28 -2.12 -1.41 -1.07
CA SER A 28 -0.81 -2.00 -1.30
C SER A 28 0.29 -1.29 -0.53
N LYS A 29 0.24 0.04 -0.42
CA LYS A 29 1.13 0.86 0.41
C LYS A 29 0.99 0.48 1.89
N GLU A 30 -0.23 0.48 2.43
CA GLU A 30 -0.48 0.11 3.85
C GLU A 30 0.05 -1.29 4.17
N TYR A 31 -0.10 -2.24 3.24
CA TYR A 31 0.41 -3.59 3.41
C TYR A 31 1.94 -3.65 3.45
N LEU A 32 2.62 -2.89 2.58
CA LEU A 32 4.08 -2.84 2.54
C LEU A 32 4.66 -2.09 3.74
N GLU A 33 4.02 -0.99 4.16
CA GLU A 33 4.36 -0.26 5.38
C GLU A 33 4.37 -1.19 6.60
N CYS A 34 3.29 -1.95 6.82
CA CYS A 34 3.21 -2.92 7.92
C CYS A 34 4.36 -3.93 7.87
N ARG A 35 4.75 -4.41 6.68
CA ARG A 35 5.84 -5.38 6.55
C ARG A 35 7.20 -4.76 6.87
N MET A 36 7.43 -3.51 6.48
CA MET A 36 8.67 -2.79 6.78
C MET A 36 8.78 -2.44 8.26
N GLU A 37 7.68 -1.98 8.89
CA GLU A 37 7.62 -1.68 10.33
C GLU A 37 7.91 -2.93 11.18
N ARG A 38 7.40 -4.09 10.76
CA ARG A 38 7.63 -5.36 11.45
C ARG A 38 8.91 -6.08 11.06
N GLN A 39 9.78 -5.42 10.29
CA GLN A 39 11.05 -5.98 9.82
C GLN A 39 10.88 -7.31 9.02
N LEU A 40 9.70 -7.50 8.42
CA LEU A 40 9.37 -8.62 7.53
C LEU A 40 9.76 -8.34 6.06
N MET A 41 10.34 -7.16 5.82
CA MET A 41 10.89 -6.66 4.56
C MET A 41 11.96 -5.61 4.88
N ALA A 42 12.94 -5.43 3.99
CA ALA A 42 13.89 -4.34 4.12
C ALA A 42 13.16 -3.00 4.11
N GLN A 43 13.52 -2.10 5.02
CA GLN A 43 13.02 -0.74 5.01
C GLN A 43 13.57 -0.01 3.78
N GLU A 44 12.66 0.41 2.90
CA GLU A 44 12.97 1.25 1.76
C GLU A 44 11.96 2.40 1.71
N PRO A 45 12.37 3.59 1.24
CA PRO A 45 11.46 4.71 1.05
C PRO A 45 10.32 4.31 0.11
N LEU A 46 9.09 4.65 0.49
CA LEU A 46 7.90 4.36 -0.31
C LEU A 46 7.95 4.99 -1.69
N GLU A 47 8.66 6.11 -1.84
CA GLU A 47 8.95 6.76 -3.12
C GLU A 47 9.70 5.82 -4.07
N LYS A 48 10.69 5.06 -3.58
CA LYS A 48 11.43 4.06 -4.38
C LYS A 48 10.58 2.85 -4.75
N LEU A 49 9.59 2.53 -3.93
CA LEU A 49 8.60 1.48 -4.21
C LEU A 49 7.48 1.98 -5.14
N GLY A 50 7.61 3.19 -5.68
CA GLY A 50 6.70 3.80 -6.63
C GLY A 50 5.58 4.59 -6.00
N PHE A 51 5.41 4.61 -4.67
CA PHE A 51 4.32 5.31 -3.97
C PHE A 51 4.62 6.78 -3.67
N GLY A 52 5.56 7.41 -4.39
CA GLY A 52 5.95 8.80 -4.12
C GLY A 52 4.78 9.78 -4.24
N ASP A 53 3.84 9.51 -5.15
CA ASP A 53 2.60 10.26 -5.32
C ASP A 53 1.67 10.21 -4.09
N LEU A 54 1.76 9.14 -3.27
CA LEU A 54 0.95 8.95 -2.07
C LEU A 54 1.62 9.49 -0.79
N ILE A 55 2.88 9.92 -0.87
CA ILE A 55 3.64 10.50 0.25
C ILE A 55 3.50 12.03 0.24
N GLY A 56 3.45 12.65 -0.94
CA GLY A 56 3.29 14.09 -1.13
C GLY A 56 1.85 14.61 -1.19
N GLY A 57 0.85 13.74 -1.11
CA GLY A 57 -0.55 14.06 -1.46
C GLY A 57 -1.56 14.20 -0.30
N LYS A 58 -1.19 14.81 0.83
CA LYS A 58 -2.21 15.41 1.72
C LYS A 58 -2.44 16.85 1.25
N SER A 59 -3.62 17.11 0.67
CA SER A 59 -4.12 18.36 0.06
C SER A 59 -3.67 18.54 -1.40
N ASP A 60 -4.55 18.65 -2.40
CA ASP A 60 -5.67 19.58 -2.47
C ASP A 60 -7.03 18.94 -2.81
N LYS A 61 -8.03 19.26 -2.00
CA LYS A 61 -9.38 19.50 -2.50
C LYS A 61 -9.31 20.74 -3.39
N ASN A 62 -9.75 20.64 -4.65
CA ASN A 62 -10.39 21.77 -5.31
C ASN A 62 -11.72 21.31 -5.90
#